data_AF-A0A4Q2S6R7-F1
#
_entry.id   AF-A0A4Q2S6R7-F1
#
_cell.length_a   1.000
_cell.length_b   1.000
_cell.length_c   1.000
_cell.angle_alpha   90.00
_cell.angle_beta   90.00
_cell.angle_gamma   90.00
#
_symmetry.space_group_name_H-M   'P 1'
#
loop_
_entity.id
_entity.type
_entity.pdbx_description
1 polymer ?
#
loop_
_entity_poly.entity_id
_entity_poly.type
_entity_poly.pdbx_seq_one_letter_code
_entity_poly.pdbx_strand_id
1 'polypeptide(L)'
;MPVLSVVYPWPAVMWADRPTDDDPVADVAIRALRSVAALYSEALVEVAIPHRTQELRLFTVHHPDREDVEGAANVDPLSEGWETGFVMVPTAFVDHTPRARAEVLLAAVHGIVSRLGLARGWDASHLERCRRHVVDRAYEYRWSSPPKRSPDRRHAARVDFRLTSDGYGRARLVVVRTEDGVEVAATGEALAYCTREGFVRAAKSLRWHGKDHVSLVPYDAVPAVRGGELTLTRPGDAWSGTAVDHLSVRPVPDGDPGLPALEVSVVGRGATADEDPPRIDFVGGGPIQTPAISQFHDVFREEMALLQSPAGQSWWAGSGLQRLDVQVGYQAARTGVRGRVTGSRLGIFVDVSDDSLVEGDHESLARELADTVVDLARRRTGLGPHPELDR
;
A
#
# COMPACT_ATOMS: atom_id res chain seq x y z
N MET A 1 23.37 7.20 2.12
CA MET A 1 22.34 7.07 1.07
C MET A 1 21.12 6.39 1.68
N PRO A 2 19.89 6.77 1.32
CA PRO A 2 18.71 6.02 1.72
C PRO A 2 18.79 4.58 1.16
N VAL A 3 18.12 3.65 1.83
CA VAL A 3 17.97 2.26 1.40
C VAL A 3 16.48 1.97 1.28
N LEU A 4 16.07 1.21 0.26
CA LEU A 4 14.70 0.71 0.20
C LEU A 4 14.53 -0.34 1.30
N SER A 5 13.73 -0.01 2.32
CA SER A 5 13.61 -0.83 3.53
C SER A 5 12.17 -1.27 3.83
N VAL A 6 11.18 -0.64 3.19
CA VAL A 6 9.77 -0.89 3.51
C VAL A 6 8.97 -1.10 2.24
N VAL A 7 8.27 -2.24 2.17
CA VAL A 7 7.11 -2.47 1.29
C VAL A 7 5.88 -2.32 2.16
N TYR A 8 4.98 -1.42 1.76
CA TYR A 8 3.93 -0.94 2.65
C TYR A 8 2.55 -1.00 1.97
N PRO A 9 1.60 -1.82 2.46
CA PRO A 9 0.23 -1.80 1.98
C PRO A 9 -0.47 -0.48 2.37
N TRP A 10 -1.10 0.18 1.40
CA TRP A 10 -1.79 1.45 1.60
C TRP A 10 -3.32 1.28 1.44
N PRO A 11 -4.15 1.85 2.34
CA PRO A 11 -3.80 2.77 3.43
C PRO A 11 -3.12 2.11 4.64
N ALA A 12 -2.35 2.93 5.36
CA ALA A 12 -1.59 2.55 6.55
C ALA A 12 -2.45 2.01 7.69
N VAL A 13 -3.54 2.72 7.94
CA VAL A 13 -4.43 2.53 9.09
C VAL A 13 -5.40 1.42 8.77
N MET A 14 -5.51 0.46 9.67
CA MET A 14 -6.64 -0.46 9.69
C MET A 14 -7.44 -0.26 10.96
N TRP A 15 -8.68 -0.69 10.85
CA TRP A 15 -9.59 -0.84 11.95
C TRP A 15 -9.96 -2.31 12.10
N ALA A 16 -10.03 -2.78 13.35
CA ALA A 16 -10.30 -4.19 13.62
C ALA A 16 -11.74 -4.53 13.19
N ASP A 17 -12.67 -3.63 13.51
CA ASP A 17 -14.11 -3.85 13.49
C ASP A 17 -14.83 -3.38 12.21
N ARG A 18 -14.11 -2.74 11.28
CA ARG A 18 -14.68 -2.14 10.06
C ARG A 18 -13.73 -2.30 8.88
N PRO A 19 -14.22 -2.18 7.64
CA PRO A 19 -13.37 -2.23 6.45
C PRO A 19 -12.23 -1.20 6.47
N THR A 20 -11.10 -1.60 5.90
CA THR A 20 -10.01 -0.71 5.49
C THR A 20 -10.31 -0.05 4.15
N ASP A 21 -11.03 -0.77 3.30
CA ASP A 21 -11.51 -0.35 1.99
C ASP A 21 -13.02 -0.65 1.87
N ASP A 22 -13.78 0.26 1.25
CA ASP A 22 -15.24 0.09 1.09
C ASP A 22 -15.57 -1.11 0.18
N ASP A 23 -14.65 -1.50 -0.71
CA ASP A 23 -14.77 -2.73 -1.47
C ASP A 23 -14.30 -3.95 -0.66
N PRO A 24 -15.16 -4.97 -0.44
CA PRO A 24 -14.82 -6.11 0.40
C PRO A 24 -13.70 -7.00 -0.16
N VAL A 25 -13.53 -7.07 -1.48
CA VAL A 25 -12.44 -7.86 -2.11
C VAL A 25 -11.11 -7.14 -1.91
N ALA A 26 -11.10 -5.82 -2.10
CA ALA A 26 -9.92 -5.00 -1.82
C ALA A 26 -9.53 -5.04 -0.32
N ASP A 27 -10.51 -5.00 0.61
CA ASP A 27 -10.27 -5.12 2.05
C ASP A 27 -9.62 -6.47 2.43
N VAL A 28 -10.09 -7.58 1.85
CA VAL A 28 -9.49 -8.90 2.06
C VAL A 28 -8.06 -8.95 1.53
N ALA A 29 -7.82 -8.41 0.34
CA ALA A 29 -6.51 -8.40 -0.29
C ALA A 29 -5.50 -7.53 0.47
N ILE A 30 -5.87 -6.31 0.90
CA ILE A 30 -4.95 -5.46 1.69
C ILE A 30 -4.61 -6.08 3.04
N ARG A 31 -5.58 -6.75 3.70
CA ARG A 31 -5.35 -7.45 4.98
C ARG A 31 -4.36 -8.60 4.81
N ALA A 32 -4.55 -9.44 3.80
CA ALA A 32 -3.65 -10.56 3.50
C ALA A 32 -2.24 -10.08 3.10
N LEU A 33 -2.14 -8.93 2.41
CA LEU A 33 -0.88 -8.36 1.94
C LEU A 33 0.06 -7.93 3.08
N ARG A 34 -0.45 -7.64 4.29
CA ARG A 34 0.36 -7.11 5.40
C ARG A 34 1.44 -8.06 5.87
N SER A 35 1.11 -9.34 6.07
CA SER A 35 2.10 -10.32 6.51
C SER A 35 3.19 -10.51 5.46
N VAL A 36 2.80 -10.62 4.19
CA VAL A 36 3.71 -10.71 3.04
C VAL A 36 4.63 -9.49 2.98
N ALA A 37 4.07 -8.28 3.05
CA ALA A 37 4.83 -7.04 2.97
C ALA A 37 5.76 -6.83 4.17
N ALA A 38 5.34 -7.21 5.38
CA ALA A 38 6.18 -7.15 6.58
C ALA A 38 7.38 -8.10 6.49
N LEU A 39 7.16 -9.35 6.06
CA LEU A 39 8.22 -10.33 5.83
C LEU A 39 9.19 -9.89 4.72
N TYR A 40 8.65 -9.35 3.61
CA TYR A 40 9.47 -8.86 2.52
C TYR A 40 10.31 -7.65 2.96
N SER A 41 9.74 -6.77 3.78
CA SER A 41 10.44 -5.61 4.36
C SER A 41 11.56 -6.03 5.33
N GLU A 42 11.33 -7.06 6.16
CA GLU A 42 12.36 -7.63 7.05
C GLU A 42 13.60 -8.04 6.23
N ALA A 43 13.41 -8.78 5.14
CA ALA A 43 14.50 -9.18 4.25
C ALA A 43 15.12 -8.01 3.47
N LEU A 44 14.31 -7.00 3.07
CA LEU A 44 14.82 -5.81 2.38
C LEU A 44 15.83 -5.02 3.20
N VAL A 45 15.59 -4.89 4.52
CA VAL A 45 16.52 -4.25 5.44
C VAL A 45 17.88 -4.95 5.45
N GLU A 46 17.90 -6.29 5.38
CA GLU A 46 19.14 -7.08 5.38
C GLU A 46 19.93 -6.93 4.08
N VAL A 47 19.25 -6.87 2.92
CA VAL A 47 19.91 -6.72 1.62
C VAL A 47 20.36 -5.27 1.34
N ALA A 48 19.81 -4.29 2.06
CA ALA A 48 20.21 -2.89 2.06
C ALA A 48 20.37 -2.27 0.66
N ILE A 49 19.37 -2.46 -0.22
CA ILE A 49 19.38 -1.94 -1.59
C ILE A 49 19.42 -0.41 -1.57
N PRO A 50 20.48 0.23 -2.11
CA PRO A 50 20.56 1.68 -2.11
C PRO A 50 19.49 2.29 -3.01
N HIS A 51 18.79 3.31 -2.50
CA HIS A 51 17.66 3.90 -3.20
C HIS A 51 17.41 5.36 -2.83
N ARG A 52 16.64 6.09 -3.64
CA ARG A 52 16.33 7.52 -3.39
C ARG A 52 15.24 7.71 -2.32
N THR A 53 14.38 6.71 -2.15
CA THR A 53 13.29 6.65 -1.16
C THR A 53 13.45 5.41 -0.29
N GLN A 54 12.86 5.41 0.91
CA GLN A 54 12.91 4.26 1.83
C GLN A 54 11.72 3.30 1.68
N GLU A 55 10.69 3.71 0.96
CA GLU A 55 9.37 3.10 0.97
C GLU A 55 8.86 2.86 -0.46
N LEU A 56 8.28 1.67 -0.66
CA LEU A 56 7.38 1.32 -1.75
C LEU A 56 5.97 1.15 -1.17
N ARG A 57 5.02 1.96 -1.64
CA ARG A 57 3.59 1.81 -1.30
C ARG A 57 2.88 0.92 -2.30
N LEU A 58 2.12 -0.03 -1.78
CA LEU A 58 1.29 -0.93 -2.56
C LEU A 58 -0.18 -0.59 -2.35
N PHE A 59 -0.85 -0.17 -3.42
CA PHE A 59 -2.28 0.06 -3.44
C PHE A 59 -2.97 -1.21 -3.92
N THR A 60 -4.04 -1.61 -3.25
CA THR A 60 -4.82 -2.78 -3.65
C THR A 60 -6.10 -2.30 -4.32
N VAL A 61 -6.44 -2.88 -5.47
CA VAL A 61 -7.61 -2.47 -6.26
C VAL A 61 -8.40 -3.72 -6.65
N HIS A 62 -9.71 -3.72 -6.40
CA HIS A 62 -10.57 -4.76 -6.95
C HIS A 62 -10.89 -4.44 -8.41
N HIS A 63 -10.66 -5.40 -9.31
CA HIS A 63 -10.97 -5.30 -10.73
C HIS A 63 -11.86 -6.47 -11.14
N PRO A 64 -13.20 -6.33 -11.08
CA PRO A 64 -14.14 -7.45 -11.19
C PRO A 64 -14.10 -8.15 -12.55
N ASP A 65 -13.71 -7.43 -13.62
CA ASP A 65 -13.64 -7.99 -14.98
C ASP A 65 -12.37 -8.81 -15.26
N ARG A 66 -11.48 -8.96 -14.27
CA ARG A 66 -10.26 -9.77 -14.41
C ARG A 66 -10.46 -11.19 -13.93
N GLU A 67 -9.65 -12.09 -14.47
CA GLU A 67 -9.55 -13.49 -14.01
C GLU A 67 -8.22 -13.76 -13.28
N ASP A 68 -7.22 -12.90 -13.46
CA ASP A 68 -5.87 -12.99 -12.90
C ASP A 68 -5.58 -11.86 -11.89
N VAL A 69 -4.48 -12.01 -11.14
CA VAL A 69 -3.92 -10.91 -10.33
C VAL A 69 -2.85 -10.18 -11.14
N GLU A 70 -3.00 -8.87 -11.29
CA GLU A 70 -1.98 -8.02 -11.93
C GLU A 70 -1.22 -7.19 -10.89
N GLY A 71 0.10 -7.30 -10.90
CA GLY A 71 0.98 -6.33 -10.27
C GLY A 71 1.40 -5.25 -11.26
N ALA A 72 1.25 -3.98 -10.91
CA ALA A 72 1.73 -2.87 -11.72
C ALA A 72 2.76 -2.04 -10.95
N ALA A 73 3.99 -1.97 -11.45
CA ALA A 73 5.06 -1.15 -10.87
C ALA A 73 5.17 0.18 -11.60
N ASN A 74 5.09 1.31 -10.88
CA ASN A 74 5.39 2.60 -11.50
C ASN A 74 6.91 2.76 -11.63
N VAL A 75 7.44 2.53 -12.83
CA VAL A 75 8.89 2.53 -13.06
C VAL A 75 9.45 3.93 -13.22
N ASP A 76 8.60 4.94 -13.43
CA ASP A 76 9.05 6.33 -13.45
C ASP A 76 9.10 6.92 -12.04
N PRO A 77 10.20 7.60 -11.70
CA PRO A 77 10.32 8.33 -10.44
C PRO A 77 9.16 9.30 -10.18
N LEU A 78 8.33 9.03 -9.17
CA LEU A 78 7.33 9.98 -8.67
C LEU A 78 7.97 11.07 -7.79
N SER A 79 7.29 12.22 -7.68
CA SER A 79 7.70 13.37 -6.85
C SER A 79 7.33 13.23 -5.37
N GLU A 80 6.50 12.24 -5.01
CA GLU A 80 5.87 12.13 -3.69
C GLU A 80 6.82 11.66 -2.58
N GLY A 81 8.03 11.20 -2.93
CA GLY A 81 9.03 10.74 -1.95
C GLY A 81 8.94 9.27 -1.57
N TRP A 82 8.09 8.50 -2.25
CA TRP A 82 8.01 7.03 -2.22
C TRP A 82 7.94 6.45 -3.64
N GLU A 83 8.21 5.16 -3.77
CA GLU A 83 7.83 4.40 -4.97
C GLU A 83 6.40 3.89 -4.81
N THR A 84 5.74 3.60 -5.93
CA THR A 84 4.34 3.17 -5.96
C THR A 84 4.18 1.92 -6.81
N GLY A 85 3.40 0.97 -6.30
CA GLY A 85 2.90 -0.18 -7.05
C GLY A 85 1.41 -0.41 -6.76
N PHE A 86 0.76 -1.12 -7.67
CA PHE A 86 -0.64 -1.51 -7.56
C PHE A 86 -0.75 -3.03 -7.63
N VAL A 87 -1.63 -3.60 -6.83
CA VAL A 87 -2.02 -5.01 -6.88
C VAL A 87 -3.51 -5.03 -7.20
N MET A 88 -3.83 -5.41 -8.44
CA MET A 88 -5.20 -5.55 -8.91
C MET A 88 -5.64 -6.99 -8.72
N VAL A 89 -6.74 -7.21 -8.01
CA VAL A 89 -7.27 -8.54 -7.69
C VAL A 89 -8.63 -8.78 -8.34
N PRO A 90 -8.91 -9.98 -8.86
CA PRO A 90 -10.21 -10.34 -9.42
C PRO A 90 -11.20 -10.66 -8.29
N THR A 91 -12.50 -10.71 -8.59
CA THR A 91 -13.52 -11.07 -7.59
C THR A 91 -13.25 -12.44 -6.97
N ALA A 92 -12.80 -13.42 -7.76
CA ALA A 92 -12.50 -14.77 -7.28
C ALA A 92 -11.39 -14.83 -6.21
N PHE A 93 -10.61 -13.76 -6.02
CA PHE A 93 -9.55 -13.70 -5.01
C PHE A 93 -10.06 -13.96 -3.59
N VAL A 94 -11.24 -13.46 -3.23
CA VAL A 94 -11.78 -13.62 -1.86
C VAL A 94 -12.06 -15.09 -1.52
N ASP A 95 -12.40 -15.90 -2.52
CA ASP A 95 -12.76 -17.31 -2.35
C ASP A 95 -11.53 -18.20 -2.16
N HIS A 96 -10.32 -17.69 -2.37
CA HIS A 96 -9.09 -18.46 -2.17
C HIS A 96 -8.72 -18.55 -0.69
N THR A 97 -8.11 -19.68 -0.31
CA THR A 97 -7.63 -19.87 1.06
C THR A 97 -6.62 -18.79 1.47
N PRO A 98 -6.48 -18.46 2.76
CA PRO A 98 -5.45 -17.54 3.27
C PRO A 98 -4.06 -17.76 2.69
N ARG A 99 -3.65 -19.03 2.58
CA ARG A 99 -2.35 -19.40 2.04
C ARG A 99 -2.24 -19.11 0.54
N ALA A 100 -3.22 -19.51 -0.25
CA ALA A 100 -3.25 -19.26 -1.69
C ALA A 100 -3.26 -17.76 -2.00
N ARG A 101 -4.05 -16.97 -1.24
CA ARG A 101 -4.03 -15.50 -1.31
C ARG A 101 -2.63 -14.94 -1.04
N ALA A 102 -1.97 -15.39 0.03
CA ALA A 102 -0.62 -14.92 0.36
C ALA A 102 0.44 -15.30 -0.69
N GLU A 103 0.33 -16.49 -1.30
CA GLU A 103 1.21 -16.96 -2.38
C GLU A 103 1.11 -16.06 -3.62
N VAL A 104 -0.11 -15.79 -4.07
CA VAL A 104 -0.41 -14.91 -5.22
C VAL A 104 0.02 -13.47 -4.93
N LEU A 105 -0.27 -12.96 -3.73
CA LEU A 105 0.18 -11.62 -3.32
C LEU A 105 1.71 -11.51 -3.26
N LEU A 106 2.42 -12.54 -2.77
CA LEU A 106 3.89 -12.54 -2.80
C LEU A 106 4.42 -12.50 -4.23
N ALA A 107 3.83 -13.27 -5.16
CA ALA A 107 4.23 -13.23 -6.56
C ALA A 107 4.06 -11.82 -7.15
N ALA A 108 2.93 -11.16 -6.89
CA ALA A 108 2.68 -9.79 -7.32
C ALA A 108 3.68 -8.80 -6.70
N VAL A 109 3.90 -8.83 -5.37
CA VAL A 109 4.87 -7.97 -4.68
C VAL A 109 6.27 -8.17 -5.24
N HIS A 110 6.73 -9.42 -5.35
CA HIS A 110 8.07 -9.71 -5.82
C HIS A 110 8.25 -9.27 -7.27
N GLY A 111 7.26 -9.50 -8.14
CA GLY A 111 7.33 -9.02 -9.52
C GLY A 111 7.36 -7.49 -9.60
N ILE A 112 6.54 -6.79 -8.81
CA ILE A 112 6.54 -5.32 -8.76
C ILE A 112 7.93 -4.80 -8.37
N VAL A 113 8.49 -5.31 -7.27
CA VAL A 113 9.82 -4.91 -6.80
C VAL A 113 10.91 -5.30 -7.81
N SER A 114 10.76 -6.43 -8.50
CA SER A 114 11.68 -6.87 -9.56
C SER A 114 11.63 -5.99 -10.80
N ARG A 115 10.45 -5.50 -11.18
CA ARG A 115 10.30 -4.54 -12.29
C ARG A 115 10.96 -3.20 -11.96
N LEU A 116 10.76 -2.70 -10.72
CA LEU A 116 11.50 -1.55 -10.22
C LEU A 116 13.01 -1.84 -10.21
N GLY A 117 13.42 -3.02 -9.74
CA GLY A 117 14.82 -3.43 -9.72
C GLY A 117 15.47 -3.42 -11.09
N LEU A 118 14.79 -3.95 -12.10
CA LEU A 118 15.25 -3.90 -13.49
C LEU A 118 15.43 -2.45 -13.96
N ALA A 119 14.44 -1.59 -13.73
CA ALA A 119 14.48 -0.18 -14.11
C ALA A 119 15.52 0.65 -13.33
N ARG A 120 16.06 0.13 -12.22
CA ARG A 120 17.05 0.81 -11.37
C ARG A 120 18.42 0.12 -11.37
N GLY A 121 18.57 -1.00 -12.08
CA GLY A 121 19.79 -1.80 -12.10
C GLY A 121 20.10 -2.50 -10.77
N TRP A 122 19.09 -2.93 -10.01
CA TRP A 122 19.29 -3.71 -8.79
C TRP A 122 19.67 -5.17 -9.11
N ASP A 123 20.41 -5.78 -8.19
CA ASP A 123 20.74 -7.20 -8.27
C ASP A 123 19.49 -8.06 -8.00
N ALA A 124 19.05 -8.81 -9.02
CA ALA A 124 17.90 -9.71 -8.94
C ALA A 124 18.08 -10.79 -7.84
N SER A 125 19.31 -11.21 -7.55
CA SER A 125 19.58 -12.21 -6.52
C SER A 125 19.23 -11.70 -5.11
N HIS A 126 19.33 -10.39 -4.88
CA HIS A 126 18.91 -9.76 -3.63
C HIS A 126 17.39 -9.86 -3.46
N LEU A 127 16.64 -9.60 -4.52
CA LEU A 127 15.18 -9.66 -4.50
C LEU A 127 14.67 -11.09 -4.34
N GLU A 128 15.35 -12.06 -4.96
CA GLU A 128 15.02 -13.48 -4.81
C GLU A 128 15.29 -13.98 -3.38
N ARG A 129 16.29 -13.43 -2.67
CA ARG A 129 16.46 -13.69 -1.22
C ARG A 129 15.27 -13.17 -0.43
N CYS A 130 14.75 -11.99 -0.74
CA CYS A 130 13.55 -11.46 -0.09
C CYS A 130 12.34 -12.35 -0.33
N ARG A 131 12.12 -12.81 -1.57
CA ARG A 131 11.03 -13.75 -1.89
C ARG A 131 11.13 -15.04 -1.09
N ARG A 132 12.31 -15.68 -1.10
CA ARG A 132 12.55 -16.93 -0.34
C ARG A 132 12.32 -16.74 1.16
N HIS A 133 12.76 -15.61 1.73
CA HIS A 133 12.53 -15.30 3.14
C HIS A 133 11.04 -15.34 3.53
N VAL A 134 10.15 -14.84 2.67
CA VAL A 134 8.69 -14.90 2.90
C VAL A 134 8.19 -16.36 2.85
N VAL A 135 8.63 -17.13 1.86
CA VAL A 135 8.25 -18.55 1.70
C VAL A 135 8.74 -19.42 2.86
N ASP A 136 9.99 -19.24 3.28
CA ASP A 136 10.62 -20.00 4.38
C ASP A 136 9.91 -19.78 5.72
N ARG A 137 9.21 -18.65 5.87
CA ARG A 137 8.38 -18.30 7.04
C ARG A 137 6.90 -18.62 6.84
N ALA A 138 6.55 -19.35 5.78
CA ALA A 138 5.18 -19.76 5.46
C ALA A 138 4.18 -18.59 5.48
N TYR A 139 4.61 -17.42 5.03
CA TYR A 139 3.79 -16.21 4.93
C TYR A 139 3.26 -15.67 6.28
N GLU A 140 3.77 -16.12 7.43
CA GLU A 140 3.39 -15.61 8.75
C GLU A 140 4.51 -14.74 9.35
N TYR A 141 4.30 -13.43 9.40
CA TYR A 141 5.22 -12.52 10.08
C TYR A 141 5.17 -12.75 11.59
N ARG A 142 6.33 -12.98 12.20
CA ARG A 142 6.49 -13.18 13.65
C ARG A 142 7.53 -12.22 14.19
N TRP A 143 7.29 -11.70 15.38
CA TRP A 143 8.24 -10.85 16.08
C TRP A 143 8.19 -11.08 17.59
N SER A 144 9.35 -11.28 18.21
CA SER A 144 9.46 -11.44 19.66
C SER A 144 10.10 -10.21 20.29
N SER A 145 9.52 -9.74 21.39
CA SER A 145 10.10 -8.64 22.15
C SER A 145 11.38 -9.09 22.89
N PRO A 146 12.32 -8.16 23.17
CA PRO A 146 13.36 -8.43 24.16
C PRO A 146 12.76 -8.87 25.51
N PRO A 147 13.40 -9.81 26.22
CA PRO A 147 12.88 -10.28 27.50
C PRO A 147 13.06 -9.25 28.62
N LYS A 148 12.06 -9.12 29.48
CA LYS A 148 12.07 -8.30 30.70
C LYS A 148 12.13 -9.20 31.93
N ARG A 149 13.20 -9.08 32.72
CA ARG A 149 13.42 -9.92 33.92
C ARG A 149 12.44 -9.59 35.05
N SER A 150 12.03 -10.60 35.80
CA SER A 150 11.30 -10.44 37.07
C SER A 150 12.17 -9.74 38.12
N PRO A 151 11.57 -9.12 39.15
CA PRO A 151 12.31 -8.49 40.25
C PRO A 151 13.33 -9.40 40.95
N ASP A 152 13.00 -10.69 41.13
CA ASP A 152 13.90 -11.69 41.73
C ASP A 152 14.87 -12.32 40.73
N ARG A 153 14.78 -11.93 39.45
CA ARG A 153 15.60 -12.38 38.31
C ARG A 153 15.54 -13.87 38.00
N ARG A 154 14.64 -14.62 38.65
CA ARG A 154 14.45 -16.06 38.38
C ARG A 154 13.72 -16.32 37.08
N HIS A 155 12.92 -15.37 36.62
CA HIS A 155 12.15 -15.45 35.39
C HIS A 155 12.42 -14.25 34.49
N ALA A 156 12.08 -14.41 33.22
CA ALA A 156 11.96 -13.31 32.27
C ALA A 156 10.67 -13.46 31.47
N ALA A 157 9.99 -12.35 31.22
CA ALA A 157 8.80 -12.31 30.38
C ALA A 157 9.16 -11.72 29.02
N ARG A 158 8.60 -12.26 27.95
CA ARG A 158 8.65 -11.69 26.61
C ARG A 158 7.27 -11.80 25.96
N VAL A 159 7.08 -11.07 24.89
CA VAL A 159 5.85 -11.15 24.09
C VAL A 159 6.21 -11.65 22.71
N ASP A 160 5.51 -12.68 22.27
CA ASP A 160 5.58 -13.19 20.92
C ASP A 160 4.38 -12.65 20.14
N PHE A 161 4.65 -11.93 19.06
CA PHE A 161 3.66 -11.38 18.16
C PHE A 161 3.66 -12.15 16.84
N ARG A 162 2.49 -12.28 16.22
CA ARG A 162 2.34 -12.75 14.84
C ARG A 162 1.28 -11.96 14.09
N LEU A 163 1.42 -11.80 12.78
CA LEU A 163 0.33 -11.30 11.92
C LEU A 163 -0.43 -12.49 11.35
N THR A 164 -1.75 -12.50 11.57
CA THR A 164 -2.64 -13.52 11.02
C THR A 164 -3.22 -13.11 9.67
N SER A 165 -3.90 -14.03 9.00
CA SER A 165 -4.45 -13.82 7.65
C SER A 165 -5.59 -12.81 7.57
N ASP A 166 -6.16 -12.41 8.71
CA ASP A 166 -7.12 -11.31 8.82
C ASP A 166 -6.45 -9.91 8.80
N GLY A 167 -5.13 -9.89 8.64
CA GLY A 167 -4.29 -8.70 8.62
C GLY A 167 -3.98 -8.12 10.00
N TYR A 168 -4.46 -8.73 11.09
CA TYR A 168 -4.28 -8.22 12.45
C TYR A 168 -3.22 -8.98 13.24
N GLY A 169 -2.64 -8.30 14.22
CA GLY A 169 -1.65 -8.87 15.13
C GLY A 169 -2.30 -9.75 16.19
N ARG A 170 -1.60 -10.80 16.60
CA ARG A 170 -1.87 -11.58 17.81
C ARG A 170 -0.66 -11.52 18.71
N ALA A 171 -0.87 -11.22 19.99
CA ALA A 171 0.16 -11.19 21.01
C ALA A 171 -0.03 -12.35 21.98
N ARG A 172 1.06 -13.03 22.34
CA ARG A 172 1.12 -14.07 23.36
C ARG A 172 2.19 -13.69 24.38
N LEU A 173 1.81 -13.62 25.65
CA LEU A 173 2.73 -13.32 26.74
C LEU A 173 3.34 -14.63 27.23
N VAL A 174 4.67 -14.69 27.30
CA VAL A 174 5.45 -15.89 27.64
C VAL A 174 6.39 -15.57 28.80
N VAL A 175 6.43 -16.43 29.81
CA VAL A 175 7.39 -16.40 30.91
C VAL A 175 8.33 -17.58 30.79
N VAL A 176 9.62 -17.29 30.78
CA VAL A 176 10.71 -18.28 30.76
C VAL A 176 11.50 -18.22 32.06
N ARG A 177 12.10 -19.34 32.46
CA ARG A 177 13.10 -19.38 33.54
C ARG A 177 14.43 -18.84 33.03
N THR A 178 15.08 -17.99 33.82
CA THR A 178 16.33 -17.32 33.39
C THR A 178 17.51 -18.27 33.28
N GLU A 179 17.53 -19.35 34.07
CA GLU A 179 18.64 -20.31 34.15
C GLU A 179 18.84 -21.09 32.85
N ASP A 180 17.76 -21.60 32.27
CA ASP A 180 17.79 -22.53 31.14
C ASP A 180 16.91 -22.07 29.95
N GLY A 181 16.21 -20.94 30.09
CA GLY A 181 15.34 -20.40 29.04
C GLY A 181 14.04 -21.18 28.83
N VAL A 182 13.74 -22.17 29.68
CA VAL A 182 12.54 -23.00 29.53
C VAL A 182 11.29 -22.16 29.75
N GLU A 183 10.33 -22.24 28.83
CA GLU A 183 8.98 -21.69 28.99
C GLU A 183 8.28 -22.38 30.16
N VAL A 184 7.96 -21.60 31.20
CA VAL A 184 7.25 -22.08 32.39
C VAL A 184 5.79 -21.68 32.40
N ALA A 185 5.41 -20.70 31.57
CA ALA A 185 4.04 -20.26 31.40
C ALA A 185 3.85 -19.45 30.12
N ALA A 186 2.64 -19.48 29.58
CA ALA A 186 2.21 -18.59 28.53
C ALA A 186 0.70 -18.36 28.59
N THR A 187 0.24 -17.23 28.05
CA THR A 187 -1.19 -16.95 27.86
C THR A 187 -1.71 -17.62 26.58
N GLY A 188 -3.03 -17.54 26.39
CA GLY A 188 -3.61 -17.53 25.04
C GLY A 188 -3.20 -16.28 24.27
N GLU A 189 -3.81 -16.06 23.12
CA GLU A 189 -3.55 -14.88 22.29
C GLU A 189 -4.57 -13.77 22.58
N ALA A 190 -4.12 -12.53 22.48
CA ALA A 190 -4.98 -11.36 22.43
C ALA A 190 -4.63 -10.48 21.23
N LEU A 191 -5.59 -9.68 20.79
CA LEU A 191 -5.48 -8.82 19.63
C LEU A 191 -4.42 -7.74 19.83
N ALA A 192 -3.58 -7.55 18.82
CA ALA A 192 -2.60 -6.48 18.70
C ALA A 192 -2.70 -5.79 17.34
N TYR A 193 -2.12 -4.59 17.24
CA TYR A 193 -2.09 -3.86 15.98
C TYR A 193 -1.33 -4.59 14.85
N CYS A 194 -1.42 -4.12 13.62
CA CYS A 194 -0.99 -4.84 12.42
C CYS A 194 0.39 -4.45 11.85
N THR A 195 1.24 -3.76 12.63
CA THR A 195 2.57 -3.34 12.16
C THR A 195 3.67 -3.66 13.17
N ARG A 196 4.91 -3.79 12.69
CA ARG A 196 6.09 -3.99 13.54
C ARG A 196 6.26 -2.85 14.54
N GLU A 197 6.07 -1.61 14.12
CA GLU A 197 6.13 -0.42 15.00
C GLU A 197 5.03 -0.50 16.06
N GLY A 198 3.86 -1.02 15.71
CA GLY A 198 2.77 -1.35 16.63
C GLY A 198 3.19 -2.39 17.66
N PHE A 199 3.81 -3.48 17.23
CA PHE A 199 4.32 -4.53 18.14
C PHE A 199 5.40 -4.01 19.09
N VAL A 200 6.37 -3.24 18.58
CA VAL A 200 7.41 -2.61 19.41
C VAL A 200 6.79 -1.66 20.44
N ARG A 201 5.76 -0.90 20.06
CA ARG A 201 5.03 -0.01 20.96
C ARG A 201 4.26 -0.79 22.02
N ALA A 202 3.54 -1.83 21.62
CA ALA A 202 2.81 -2.72 22.53
C ALA A 202 3.75 -3.40 23.53
N ALA A 203 4.91 -3.92 23.09
CA ALA A 203 5.89 -4.55 23.96
C ALA A 203 6.40 -3.64 25.08
N LYS A 204 6.38 -2.32 24.90
CA LYS A 204 6.76 -1.35 25.96
C LYS A 204 5.77 -1.34 27.13
N SER A 205 4.54 -1.84 26.96
CA SER A 205 3.56 -1.95 28.05
C SER A 205 3.78 -3.16 28.95
N LEU A 206 4.71 -4.07 28.59
CA LEU A 206 5.05 -5.25 29.39
C LEU A 206 5.54 -4.85 30.78
N ARG A 207 4.87 -5.31 31.83
CA ARG A 207 5.18 -4.91 33.21
C ARG A 207 5.03 -6.06 34.20
N TRP A 208 6.09 -6.26 34.98
CA TRP A 208 6.05 -7.07 36.19
C TRP A 208 5.41 -6.27 37.33
N HIS A 209 4.46 -6.88 38.04
CA HIS A 209 3.87 -6.35 39.27
C HIS A 209 4.22 -7.30 40.42
N GLY A 210 5.47 -7.20 40.88
CA GLY A 210 6.09 -8.22 41.75
C GLY A 210 6.76 -9.34 40.94
N LYS A 211 7.16 -10.41 41.62
CA LYS A 211 7.89 -11.55 41.02
C LYS A 211 6.98 -12.62 40.39
N ASP A 212 5.70 -12.61 40.76
CA ASP A 212 4.72 -13.66 40.46
C ASP A 212 3.58 -13.16 39.56
N HIS A 213 3.66 -11.94 39.03
CA HIS A 213 2.61 -11.38 38.18
C HIS A 213 3.20 -10.48 37.11
N VAL A 214 2.78 -10.67 35.87
CA VAL A 214 3.19 -9.88 34.71
C VAL A 214 2.01 -9.64 33.79
N SER A 215 1.89 -8.43 33.27
CA SER A 215 0.83 -8.06 32.33
C SER A 215 1.36 -7.31 31.11
N LEU A 216 0.54 -7.31 30.06
CA LEU A 216 0.75 -6.61 28.80
C LEU A 216 -0.58 -6.05 28.29
N VAL A 217 -0.56 -4.83 27.78
CA VAL A 217 -1.68 -4.22 27.05
C VAL A 217 -1.26 -4.00 25.59
N PRO A 218 -1.67 -4.86 24.65
CA PRO A 218 -1.52 -4.59 23.23
C PRO A 218 -2.45 -3.43 22.81
N TYR A 219 -1.86 -2.39 22.20
CA TYR A 219 -2.61 -1.25 21.67
C TYR A 219 -3.02 -1.48 20.20
N ASP A 220 -4.09 -0.81 19.79
CA ASP A 220 -4.51 -0.68 18.39
C ASP A 220 -3.90 0.56 17.70
N ALA A 221 -4.32 0.87 16.47
CA ALA A 221 -3.84 1.99 15.65
C ALA A 221 -3.85 3.33 16.40
N VAL A 222 -4.95 3.59 17.10
CA VAL A 222 -5.21 4.83 17.82
C VAL A 222 -4.57 4.75 19.21
N PRO A 223 -3.65 5.67 19.57
CA PRO A 223 -3.12 5.74 20.92
C PRO A 223 -4.25 5.75 21.95
N ALA A 224 -4.12 4.91 23.00
CA ALA A 224 -5.09 4.65 24.06
C ALA A 224 -6.25 3.67 23.75
N VAL A 225 -6.43 3.23 22.51
CA VAL A 225 -7.33 2.10 22.21
C VAL A 225 -6.59 0.79 22.48
N ARG A 226 -7.16 -0.06 23.34
CA ARG A 226 -6.59 -1.37 23.70
C ARG A 226 -7.16 -2.42 22.74
N GLY A 227 -6.31 -3.18 22.07
CA GLY A 227 -6.73 -4.35 21.30
C GLY A 227 -7.14 -5.49 22.24
N GLY A 228 -6.41 -5.66 23.34
CA GLY A 228 -6.68 -6.66 24.36
C GLY A 228 -5.86 -6.46 25.62
N GLU A 229 -5.84 -7.49 26.48
CA GLU A 229 -5.08 -7.55 27.72
C GLU A 229 -4.60 -8.98 27.98
N LEU A 230 -3.32 -9.13 28.34
CA LEU A 230 -2.70 -10.40 28.68
C LEU A 230 -2.13 -10.33 30.09
N THR A 231 -2.38 -11.35 30.90
CA THR A 231 -1.83 -11.46 32.26
C THR A 231 -1.38 -12.87 32.56
N LEU A 232 -0.23 -13.01 33.22
CA LEU A 232 0.20 -14.25 33.87
C LEU A 232 0.39 -13.99 35.36
N THR A 233 -0.18 -14.87 36.18
CA THR A 233 -0.03 -14.85 37.64
C THR A 233 0.41 -16.21 38.13
N ARG A 234 1.25 -16.26 39.16
CA ARG A 234 1.72 -17.48 39.81
C ARG A 234 1.16 -17.59 41.23
N PRO A 235 -0.09 -18.07 41.42
CA PRO A 235 -0.59 -18.41 42.75
C PRO A 235 0.17 -19.62 43.30
N GLY A 236 1.10 -19.39 44.23
CA GLY A 236 1.96 -20.45 44.78
C GLY A 236 3.04 -20.86 43.78
N ASP A 237 3.02 -22.12 43.34
CA ASP A 237 4.04 -22.69 42.44
C ASP A 237 3.56 -22.88 40.99
N ALA A 238 2.27 -22.69 40.71
CA ALA A 238 1.70 -22.88 39.37
C ALA A 238 1.35 -21.54 38.73
N TRP A 239 1.63 -21.40 37.43
CA TRP A 239 1.21 -20.23 36.65
C TRP A 239 -0.18 -20.41 36.07
N SER A 240 -0.96 -19.34 36.03
CA SER A 240 -2.22 -19.22 35.32
C SER A 240 -2.21 -17.96 34.44
N GLY A 241 -2.86 -18.05 33.27
CA GLY A 241 -2.87 -16.98 32.29
C GLY A 241 -4.28 -16.59 31.87
N THR A 242 -4.47 -15.31 31.58
CA THR A 242 -5.68 -14.78 30.95
C THR A 242 -5.30 -14.00 29.70
N ALA A 243 -6.15 -14.10 28.69
CA ALA A 243 -6.10 -13.31 27.47
C ALA A 243 -7.51 -12.80 27.19
N VAL A 244 -7.65 -11.50 27.00
CA VAL A 244 -8.93 -10.84 26.77
C VAL A 244 -8.80 -9.96 25.55
N ASP A 245 -9.70 -10.14 24.58
CA ASP A 245 -9.86 -9.20 23.48
C ASP A 245 -10.85 -8.11 23.87
N HIS A 246 -10.48 -6.85 23.57
CA HIS A 246 -11.35 -5.69 23.76
C HIS A 246 -11.97 -5.20 22.46
N LEU A 247 -11.48 -5.71 21.33
CA LEU A 247 -12.01 -5.46 19.99
C LEU A 247 -12.31 -6.80 19.32
N SER A 248 -13.20 -6.77 18.35
CA SER A 248 -13.41 -7.90 17.45
C SER A 248 -12.81 -7.58 16.10
N VAL A 249 -12.17 -8.57 15.47
CA VAL A 249 -11.68 -8.44 14.10
C VAL A 249 -12.77 -8.89 13.15
N ARG A 250 -13.01 -8.12 12.10
CA ARG A 250 -13.86 -8.53 10.99
C ARG A 250 -13.34 -9.86 10.42
N PRO A 251 -14.17 -10.90 10.33
CA PRO A 251 -13.73 -12.18 9.81
C PRO A 251 -13.37 -12.04 8.33
N VAL A 252 -12.30 -12.74 7.93
CA VAL A 252 -11.92 -12.93 6.52
C VAL A 252 -12.34 -14.34 6.12
N PRO A 253 -12.94 -14.54 4.93
CA PRO A 253 -13.35 -15.88 4.49
C PRO A 253 -12.18 -16.87 4.49
N ASP A 254 -12.44 -18.10 4.95
CA ASP A 254 -11.45 -19.20 4.96
C ASP A 254 -11.12 -19.71 3.55
N GLY A 255 -12.00 -19.43 2.58
CA GLY A 255 -11.86 -19.82 1.18
C GLY A 255 -12.05 -21.32 0.92
N ASP A 256 -11.94 -21.70 -0.33
CA ASP A 256 -12.07 -23.07 -0.82
C ASP A 256 -10.68 -23.61 -1.25
N PRO A 257 -10.18 -24.69 -0.61
CA PRO A 257 -8.91 -25.31 -0.97
C PRO A 257 -8.93 -26.03 -2.33
N GLY A 258 -10.10 -26.24 -2.94
CA GLY A 258 -10.27 -26.89 -4.24
C GLY A 258 -10.14 -25.96 -5.44
N LEU A 259 -10.03 -24.65 -5.23
CA LEU A 259 -9.89 -23.67 -6.32
C LEU A 259 -8.52 -23.77 -7.01
N PRO A 260 -8.46 -23.59 -8.34
CA PRO A 260 -7.18 -23.49 -9.04
C PRO A 260 -6.42 -22.24 -8.58
N ALA A 261 -5.09 -22.27 -8.64
CA ALA A 261 -4.30 -21.09 -8.30
C ALA A 261 -4.56 -19.95 -9.31
N LEU A 262 -4.70 -18.72 -8.83
CA LEU A 262 -4.77 -17.55 -9.69
C LEU A 262 -3.41 -17.31 -10.36
N GLU A 263 -3.45 -17.04 -11.66
CA GLU A 263 -2.28 -16.59 -12.38
C GLU A 263 -1.90 -15.18 -11.92
N VAL A 264 -0.59 -14.87 -12.01
CA VAL A 264 -0.06 -13.55 -11.68
C VAL A 264 0.69 -12.99 -12.87
N SER A 265 0.23 -11.85 -13.36
CA SER A 265 0.92 -11.04 -14.37
C SER A 265 1.52 -9.81 -13.69
N VAL A 266 2.69 -9.36 -14.16
CA VAL A 266 3.29 -8.11 -13.67
C VAL A 266 3.80 -7.25 -14.80
N VAL A 267 3.43 -5.98 -14.77
CA VAL A 267 3.78 -4.97 -15.78
C VAL A 267 4.45 -3.75 -15.14
N GLY A 268 5.37 -3.15 -15.87
CA GLY A 268 5.82 -1.78 -15.63
C GLY A 268 4.80 -0.79 -16.16
N ARG A 269 4.62 0.31 -15.44
CA ARG A 269 3.80 1.45 -15.84
C ARG A 269 4.67 2.70 -15.81
N GLY A 270 4.52 3.55 -16.81
CA GLY A 270 5.30 4.77 -16.96
C GLY A 270 5.89 4.92 -18.35
N ALA A 271 6.36 6.13 -18.64
CA ALA A 271 6.96 6.50 -19.91
C ALA A 271 8.23 5.71 -20.23
N THR A 272 8.92 5.15 -19.23
CA THR A 272 10.11 4.31 -19.41
C THR A 272 9.84 2.80 -19.41
N ALA A 273 8.58 2.37 -19.30
CA ALA A 273 8.20 0.96 -19.45
C ALA A 273 7.85 0.67 -20.92
N ASP A 274 8.64 -0.15 -21.60
CA ASP A 274 8.45 -0.48 -23.02
C ASP A 274 7.12 -1.21 -23.29
N GLU A 275 6.62 -1.96 -22.30
CA GLU A 275 5.37 -2.71 -22.36
C GLU A 275 4.12 -1.87 -22.05
N ASP A 276 4.27 -0.66 -21.49
CA ASP A 276 3.14 0.21 -21.20
C ASP A 276 2.78 0.93 -22.50
N PRO A 277 1.58 0.72 -23.06
CA PRO A 277 1.21 1.35 -24.32
C PRO A 277 1.17 2.87 -24.15
N PRO A 278 1.37 3.63 -25.24
CA PRO A 278 1.22 5.07 -25.23
C PRO A 278 -0.12 5.46 -24.61
N ARG A 279 -0.09 6.29 -23.57
CA ARG A 279 -1.31 6.63 -22.84
C ARG A 279 -1.43 8.10 -22.46
N ILE A 280 -2.67 8.53 -22.38
CA ILE A 280 -3.08 9.81 -21.83
C ILE A 280 -3.64 9.60 -20.42
N ASP A 281 -3.00 10.23 -19.45
CA ASP A 281 -3.46 10.27 -18.06
C ASP A 281 -3.84 11.70 -17.67
N PHE A 282 -5.01 11.86 -17.07
CA PHE A 282 -5.38 13.06 -16.34
C PHE A 282 -5.09 12.84 -14.85
N VAL A 283 -4.09 13.55 -14.33
CA VAL A 283 -3.57 13.39 -12.96
C VAL A 283 -3.69 14.71 -12.21
N GLY A 284 -4.64 14.85 -11.30
CA GLY A 284 -4.71 16.04 -10.45
C GLY A 284 -6.12 16.43 -10.03
N GLY A 285 -6.27 17.66 -9.57
CA GLY A 285 -7.51 18.20 -9.00
C GLY A 285 -7.32 18.93 -7.67
N GLY A 286 -6.12 18.87 -7.06
CA GLY A 286 -5.89 19.49 -5.75
C GLY A 286 -7.03 19.20 -4.74
N PRO A 287 -7.19 19.99 -3.69
CA PRO A 287 -8.42 19.98 -2.91
C PRO A 287 -9.50 20.79 -3.64
N ILE A 288 -10.64 20.16 -3.95
CA ILE A 288 -11.83 20.82 -4.50
C ILE A 288 -12.58 21.48 -3.34
N GLN A 289 -12.22 22.72 -3.01
CA GLN A 289 -12.66 23.38 -1.76
C GLN A 289 -13.87 24.30 -1.93
N THR A 290 -14.22 24.67 -3.16
CA THR A 290 -15.31 25.62 -3.43
C THR A 290 -16.26 25.07 -4.50
N PRO A 291 -17.54 25.49 -4.50
CA PRO A 291 -18.48 25.11 -5.57
C PRO A 291 -18.01 25.53 -6.97
N ALA A 292 -17.33 26.67 -7.10
CA ALA A 292 -16.79 27.14 -8.38
C ALA A 292 -15.69 26.22 -8.91
N ILE A 293 -14.74 25.81 -8.05
CA ILE A 293 -13.71 24.82 -8.40
C ILE A 293 -14.36 23.49 -8.79
N SER A 294 -15.39 23.05 -8.06
CA SER A 294 -16.11 21.80 -8.38
C SER A 294 -16.74 21.87 -9.77
N GLN A 295 -17.48 22.92 -10.08
CA GLN A 295 -18.16 23.08 -11.36
C GLN A 295 -17.17 23.12 -12.53
N PHE A 296 -16.09 23.90 -12.40
CA PHE A 296 -15.02 23.91 -13.39
C PHE A 296 -14.39 22.52 -13.55
N HIS A 297 -14.06 21.85 -12.43
CA HIS A 297 -13.38 20.56 -12.46
C HIS A 297 -14.23 19.48 -13.12
N ASP A 298 -15.54 19.46 -12.86
CA ASP A 298 -16.45 18.48 -13.45
C ASP A 298 -16.47 18.62 -14.98
N VAL A 299 -16.63 19.84 -15.50
CA VAL A 299 -16.61 20.09 -16.96
C VAL A 299 -15.24 19.81 -17.56
N PHE A 300 -14.16 20.24 -16.91
CA PHE A 300 -12.81 20.01 -17.40
C PHE A 300 -12.49 18.50 -17.44
N ARG A 301 -12.95 17.73 -16.45
CA ARG A 301 -12.82 16.28 -16.42
C ARG A 301 -13.61 15.61 -17.54
N GLU A 302 -14.80 16.10 -17.88
CA GLU A 302 -15.57 15.60 -19.03
C GLU A 302 -14.82 15.81 -20.35
N GLU A 303 -14.23 16.99 -20.56
CA GLU A 303 -13.42 17.26 -21.76
C GLU A 303 -12.11 16.41 -21.76
N MET A 304 -11.47 16.21 -20.61
CA MET A 304 -10.32 15.28 -20.51
C MET A 304 -10.73 13.82 -20.74
N ALA A 305 -11.94 13.41 -20.42
CA ALA A 305 -12.44 12.06 -20.73
C ALA A 305 -12.57 11.83 -22.24
N LEU A 306 -12.92 12.87 -23.01
CA LEU A 306 -12.87 12.83 -24.49
C LEU A 306 -11.43 12.70 -24.98
N LEU A 307 -10.49 13.43 -24.39
CA LEU A 307 -9.07 13.30 -24.70
C LEU A 307 -8.54 11.88 -24.38
N GLN A 308 -9.03 11.26 -23.30
CA GLN A 308 -8.65 9.90 -22.89
C GLN A 308 -9.44 8.78 -23.60
N SER A 309 -10.36 9.12 -24.50
CA SER A 309 -11.20 8.15 -25.22
C SER A 309 -10.34 7.19 -26.08
N PRO A 310 -10.88 6.05 -26.53
CA PRO A 310 -10.16 5.17 -27.45
C PRO A 310 -9.64 5.88 -28.71
N ALA A 311 -10.38 6.87 -29.22
CA ALA A 311 -9.96 7.69 -30.35
C ALA A 311 -8.79 8.62 -29.96
N GLY A 312 -8.86 9.24 -28.79
CA GLY A 312 -7.77 10.06 -28.24
C GLY A 312 -6.49 9.27 -27.93
N GLN A 313 -6.60 8.06 -27.36
CA GLN A 313 -5.45 7.17 -27.14
C GLN A 313 -4.80 6.76 -28.47
N SER A 314 -5.60 6.41 -29.48
CA SER A 314 -5.10 6.10 -30.83
C SER A 314 -4.40 7.30 -31.47
N TRP A 315 -4.97 8.50 -31.32
CA TRP A 315 -4.35 9.75 -31.75
C TRP A 315 -3.00 9.99 -31.05
N TRP A 316 -2.94 9.80 -29.73
CA TRP A 316 -1.70 9.98 -28.96
C TRP A 316 -0.62 8.94 -29.29
N ALA A 317 -0.99 7.71 -29.64
CA ALA A 317 -0.04 6.70 -30.09
C ALA A 317 0.78 7.15 -31.32
N GLY A 318 0.26 8.08 -32.12
CA GLY A 318 0.99 8.71 -33.23
C GLY A 318 2.04 9.76 -32.83
N SER A 319 2.12 10.15 -31.55
CA SER A 319 3.00 11.23 -31.07
C SER A 319 4.48 10.85 -31.06
N GLY A 320 4.79 9.55 -31.04
CA GLY A 320 6.13 9.02 -30.74
C GLY A 320 6.53 9.15 -29.27
N LEU A 321 5.64 9.62 -28.39
CA LEU A 321 5.83 9.68 -26.94
C LEU A 321 4.97 8.60 -26.25
N GLN A 322 5.45 8.11 -25.11
CA GLN A 322 4.77 7.07 -24.33
C GLN A 322 3.69 7.63 -23.40
N ARG A 323 3.82 8.88 -22.96
CA ARG A 323 2.91 9.39 -21.94
C ARG A 323 2.56 10.86 -22.12
N LEU A 324 1.27 11.16 -22.10
CA LEU A 324 0.73 12.49 -21.92
C LEU A 324 0.11 12.56 -20.52
N ASP A 325 0.70 13.36 -19.63
CA ASP A 325 0.09 13.63 -18.32
C ASP A 325 -0.46 15.05 -18.31
N VAL A 326 -1.75 15.19 -18.06
CA VAL A 326 -2.41 16.49 -17.87
C VAL A 326 -2.69 16.67 -16.39
N GLN A 327 -2.16 17.74 -15.79
CA GLN A 327 -2.37 18.07 -14.38
C GLN A 327 -3.06 19.41 -14.23
N VAL A 328 -4.12 19.46 -13.43
CA VAL A 328 -4.78 20.72 -13.06
C VAL A 328 -4.42 21.14 -11.65
N GLY A 329 -4.00 22.40 -11.50
CA GLY A 329 -3.69 23.04 -10.22
C GLY A 329 -4.53 24.30 -10.03
N TYR A 330 -5.17 24.41 -8.86
CA TYR A 330 -5.95 25.57 -8.45
C TYR A 330 -5.10 26.56 -7.64
N GLN A 331 -5.64 27.75 -7.40
CA GLN A 331 -4.98 28.83 -6.64
C GLN A 331 -3.66 29.29 -7.28
N ALA A 332 -3.57 29.18 -8.61
CA ALA A 332 -2.44 29.74 -9.33
C ALA A 332 -2.52 31.27 -9.35
N ALA A 333 -1.37 31.94 -9.43
CA ALA A 333 -1.33 33.39 -9.57
C ALA A 333 -1.94 33.89 -10.90
N ARG A 334 -2.04 33.01 -11.90
CA ARG A 334 -2.63 33.28 -13.21
C ARG A 334 -3.16 32.00 -13.82
N THR A 335 -4.25 32.12 -14.59
CA THR A 335 -4.77 31.02 -15.40
C THR A 335 -3.91 30.81 -16.66
N GLY A 336 -3.62 29.56 -17.02
CA GLY A 336 -2.94 29.22 -18.26
C GLY A 336 -2.48 27.77 -18.35
N VAL A 337 -2.01 27.39 -19.54
CA VAL A 337 -1.52 26.04 -19.83
C VAL A 337 -0.04 26.09 -20.19
N ARG A 338 0.76 25.22 -19.58
CA ARG A 338 2.19 25.06 -19.88
C ARG A 338 2.51 23.58 -20.04
N GLY A 339 3.59 23.28 -20.77
CA GLY A 339 3.96 21.89 -21.03
C GLY A 339 5.46 21.70 -21.15
N ARG A 340 5.93 20.53 -20.75
CA ARG A 340 7.33 20.14 -20.75
C ARG A 340 7.47 18.70 -21.23
N VAL A 341 8.32 18.50 -22.24
CA VAL A 341 8.76 17.16 -22.66
C VAL A 341 9.96 16.75 -21.81
N THR A 342 9.95 15.54 -21.26
CA THR A 342 11.06 14.94 -20.51
C THR A 342 11.18 13.47 -20.90
N GLY A 343 12.21 13.11 -21.67
CA GLY A 343 12.30 11.75 -22.25
C GLY A 343 11.11 11.46 -23.16
N SER A 344 10.46 10.31 -22.95
CA SER A 344 9.27 9.82 -23.66
C SER A 344 7.93 10.35 -23.09
N ARG A 345 7.95 11.39 -22.25
CA ARG A 345 6.78 11.96 -21.58
C ARG A 345 6.56 13.42 -21.94
N LEU A 346 5.32 13.80 -22.21
CA LEU A 346 4.84 15.18 -22.22
C LEU A 346 3.97 15.44 -20.97
N GLY A 347 4.46 16.27 -20.05
CA GLY A 347 3.65 16.76 -18.94
C GLY A 347 3.04 18.12 -19.29
N ILE A 348 1.72 18.23 -19.26
CA ILE A 348 0.95 19.47 -19.40
C ILE A 348 0.36 19.84 -18.04
N PHE A 349 0.51 21.11 -17.67
CA PHE A 349 0.03 21.68 -16.42
C PHE A 349 -0.94 22.81 -16.74
N VAL A 350 -2.14 22.69 -16.23
CA VAL A 350 -3.24 23.65 -16.31
C VAL A 350 -3.30 24.34 -14.96
N ASP A 351 -2.80 25.57 -14.93
CA ASP A 351 -2.82 26.42 -13.75
C ASP A 351 -4.12 27.26 -13.83
N VAL A 352 -4.95 27.28 -12.77
CA VAL A 352 -6.23 28.02 -12.71
C VAL A 352 -6.19 28.97 -11.51
N SER A 353 -6.42 30.27 -11.75
CA SER A 353 -6.48 31.28 -10.69
C SER A 353 -7.89 31.43 -10.13
N ASP A 354 -7.97 31.81 -8.84
CA ASP A 354 -9.25 32.02 -8.17
C ASP A 354 -10.08 33.13 -8.85
N ASP A 355 -9.43 34.20 -9.32
CA ASP A 355 -10.10 35.30 -10.04
C ASP A 355 -10.85 34.81 -11.29
N SER A 356 -10.28 33.85 -12.04
CA SER A 356 -10.92 33.29 -13.23
C SER A 356 -12.14 32.42 -12.90
N LEU A 357 -12.24 31.94 -11.66
CA LEU A 357 -13.35 31.14 -11.14
C LEU A 357 -14.39 31.98 -10.37
N VAL A 358 -14.15 33.27 -10.13
CA VAL A 358 -15.12 34.15 -9.46
C VAL A 358 -15.95 34.94 -10.47
N GLU A 359 -15.34 35.31 -11.59
CA GLU A 359 -15.90 36.28 -12.54
C GLU A 359 -16.53 35.64 -13.79
N GLY A 360 -16.36 34.34 -14.01
CA GLY A 360 -16.53 33.72 -15.33
C GLY A 360 -17.57 32.61 -15.45
N ASP A 361 -17.92 32.31 -16.70
CA ASP A 361 -18.56 31.05 -17.08
C ASP A 361 -17.54 29.90 -16.98
N HIS A 362 -17.62 29.12 -15.89
CA HIS A 362 -16.69 28.03 -15.61
C HIS A 362 -16.66 26.96 -16.71
N GLU A 363 -17.78 26.75 -17.39
CA GLU A 363 -17.83 25.74 -18.44
C GLU A 363 -17.04 26.20 -19.67
N SER A 364 -17.25 27.45 -20.07
CA SER A 364 -16.51 28.05 -21.19
C SER A 364 -15.01 28.07 -20.90
N LEU A 365 -14.61 28.43 -19.67
CA LEU A 365 -13.20 28.40 -19.27
C LEU A 365 -12.61 26.98 -19.31
N ALA A 366 -13.35 25.97 -18.82
CA ALA A 366 -12.90 24.58 -18.84
C ALA A 366 -12.68 24.08 -20.27
N ARG A 367 -13.62 24.37 -21.19
CA ARG A 367 -13.51 24.02 -22.61
C ARG A 367 -12.32 24.70 -23.28
N GLU A 368 -12.15 26.01 -23.07
CA GLU A 368 -11.03 26.78 -23.62
C GLU A 368 -9.67 26.21 -23.16
N LEU A 369 -9.55 25.86 -21.87
CA LEU A 369 -8.32 25.26 -21.35
C LEU A 369 -8.10 23.85 -21.89
N ALA A 370 -9.15 23.06 -22.10
CA ALA A 370 -9.04 21.73 -22.71
C ALA A 370 -8.56 21.82 -24.17
N ASP A 371 -9.12 22.75 -24.95
CA ASP A 371 -8.67 23.04 -26.32
C ASP A 371 -7.20 23.47 -26.31
N THR A 372 -6.81 24.35 -25.36
CA THR A 372 -5.42 24.79 -25.21
C THR A 372 -4.46 23.63 -24.86
N VAL A 373 -4.91 22.64 -24.08
CA VAL A 373 -4.15 21.40 -23.77
C VAL A 373 -3.90 20.61 -25.06
N VAL A 374 -4.95 20.36 -25.85
CA VAL A 374 -4.85 19.62 -27.12
C VAL A 374 -3.92 20.33 -28.09
N ASP A 375 -4.10 21.64 -28.26
CA ASP A 375 -3.27 22.48 -29.12
C ASP A 375 -1.80 22.48 -28.70
N LEU A 376 -1.53 22.52 -27.40
CA LEU A 376 -0.18 22.42 -26.90
C LEU A 376 0.42 21.04 -27.18
N ALA A 377 -0.34 19.96 -26.99
CA ALA A 377 0.09 18.60 -27.32
C ALA A 377 0.44 18.48 -28.81
N ARG A 378 -0.42 18.97 -29.71
CA ARG A 378 -0.17 19.03 -31.17
C ARG A 378 1.11 19.76 -31.50
N ARG A 379 1.27 21.00 -31.00
CA ARG A 379 2.48 21.80 -31.24
C ARG A 379 3.77 21.13 -30.78
N ARG A 380 3.71 20.32 -29.71
CA ARG A 380 4.89 19.65 -29.14
C ARG A 380 5.24 18.33 -29.82
N THR A 381 4.28 17.69 -30.47
CA THR A 381 4.42 16.33 -31.02
C THR A 381 4.31 16.26 -32.54
N GLY A 382 3.76 17.30 -33.18
CA GLY A 382 3.45 17.30 -34.61
C GLY A 382 2.18 16.53 -34.97
N LEU A 383 1.39 16.10 -33.98
CA LEU A 383 0.12 15.43 -34.20
C LEU A 383 -0.88 16.32 -34.97
N GLY A 384 -1.72 15.67 -35.79
CA GLY A 384 -2.86 16.32 -36.45
C GLY A 384 -3.99 16.71 -35.47
N PRO A 385 -5.11 17.23 -35.98
CA PRO A 385 -6.36 17.41 -35.24
C PRO A 385 -6.71 16.27 -34.28
N HIS A 386 -7.21 16.60 -33.08
CA HIS A 386 -7.79 15.58 -32.20
C HIS A 386 -9.17 15.16 -32.75
N PRO A 387 -9.48 13.86 -32.83
CA PRO A 387 -10.71 13.39 -33.49
C PRO A 387 -12.02 13.91 -32.85
N GLU A 388 -12.00 14.27 -31.57
CA GLU A 388 -13.21 14.61 -30.81
C GLU A 388 -13.17 16.02 -30.17
N LEU A 389 -12.03 16.72 -30.24
CA LEU A 389 -11.81 18.00 -29.55
C LEU A 389 -11.34 19.13 -30.48
N ASP A 390 -11.26 18.91 -31.80
CA ASP A 390 -10.94 19.99 -32.75
C ASP A 390 -12.24 20.76 -33.05
N ARG A 391 -12.53 21.78 -32.24
CA ARG A 391 -13.70 22.69 -32.37
C ARG A 391 -13.33 24.02 -33.03
#